data_AF-A0A1D7VP61-F1
#
_entry.id   AF-A0A1D7VP61-F1
#
_cell.length_a   1.000
_cell.length_b   1.000
_cell.length_c   1.000
_cell.angle_alpha   90.00
_cell.angle_beta   90.00
_cell.angle_gamma   90.00
#
_symmetry.space_group_name_H-M   'P 1'
#
loop_
_entity.id
_entity.type
_entity.pdbx_description
1 polymer ?
#
loop_
_entity_poly.entity_id
_entity_poly.type
_entity_poly.pdbx_seq_one_letter_code
_entity_poly.pdbx_strand_id
1 'polypeptide(L)'
;MCTTGAVRPCGSDYAENFDTAEGAEPGTVLVIGENGLFAPCSDEYDTSATGVVSGAGGLNPGNVLEGETKGPHHVTVALAGQVYVKADAAYGAISVGDLLTTSPHDGFAMRVADRPRAVGAIIGKALSSLAGGTGLVRMLVANS
;
A
#
# COMPACT_ATOMS: atom_id res chain seq x y z
N MET A 1 36.77 0.55 -12.52
CA MET A 1 35.93 1.70 -12.93
C MET A 1 34.48 1.30 -12.73
N CYS A 2 33.85 1.78 -11.66
CA CYS A 2 32.42 1.60 -11.43
C CYS A 2 31.73 2.78 -12.11
N THR A 3 31.05 2.52 -13.23
CA THR A 3 30.31 3.57 -13.95
C THR A 3 28.99 3.76 -13.22
N THR A 4 28.85 4.84 -12.46
CA THR A 4 27.60 5.18 -11.76
C THR A 4 26.57 5.66 -12.78
N GLY A 5 25.86 4.72 -13.41
CA GLY A 5 24.67 4.99 -14.20
C GLY A 5 23.45 4.97 -13.29
N ALA A 6 22.66 6.05 -13.29
CA ALA A 6 21.35 6.03 -12.63
C ALA A 6 20.44 5.05 -13.39
N VAL A 7 20.03 3.96 -12.73
CA VAL A 7 18.96 3.09 -13.24
C VAL A 7 17.67 3.89 -13.14
N ARG A 8 17.00 4.12 -14.28
CA ARG A 8 15.69 4.75 -14.34
C ARG A 8 14.64 3.64 -14.48
N PRO A 9 14.07 3.14 -13.38
CA PRO A 9 12.92 2.25 -13.48
C PRO A 9 11.78 2.96 -14.21
N CYS A 10 11.02 2.22 -15.03
CA CYS A 10 9.86 2.73 -15.73
C CYS A 10 8.61 2.86 -14.82
N GLY A 11 8.64 2.24 -13.65
CA GLY A 11 7.65 2.37 -12.58
C GLY A 11 8.09 3.34 -11.47
N SER A 12 7.21 3.57 -10.49
CA SER A 12 7.38 4.64 -9.51
C SER A 12 7.56 4.19 -8.06
N ASP A 13 7.57 2.89 -7.81
CA ASP A 13 7.77 2.28 -6.51
C ASP A 13 8.94 1.29 -6.49
N TYR A 14 9.32 0.94 -5.27
CA TYR A 14 10.15 -0.19 -4.96
C TYR A 14 9.27 -1.24 -4.31
N ALA A 15 9.20 -2.41 -4.93
CA ALA A 15 8.30 -3.48 -4.52
C ALA A 15 9.04 -4.79 -4.28
N GLU A 16 8.43 -5.67 -3.51
CA GLU A 16 8.94 -7.02 -3.22
C GLU A 16 7.78 -8.01 -3.28
N ASN A 17 8.07 -9.26 -3.66
CA ASN A 17 7.08 -10.31 -3.67
C ASN A 17 6.93 -10.95 -2.29
N PHE A 18 5.71 -11.00 -1.78
CA PHE A 18 5.38 -11.64 -0.51
C PHE A 18 4.38 -12.78 -0.70
N ASP A 19 4.53 -13.83 0.11
CA ASP A 19 3.58 -14.94 0.16
C ASP A 19 2.27 -14.49 0.81
N THR A 20 1.16 -14.90 0.22
CA THR A 20 -0.19 -14.58 0.69
C THR A 20 -1.02 -15.84 0.86
N ALA A 21 -2.01 -15.78 1.74
CA ALA A 21 -2.99 -16.86 1.86
C ALA A 21 -3.88 -16.98 0.61
N GLU A 22 -4.21 -15.83 0.01
CA GLU A 22 -5.02 -15.71 -1.19
C GLU A 22 -4.53 -14.56 -2.09
N GLY A 23 -4.87 -14.58 -3.37
CA GLY A 23 -4.51 -13.49 -4.28
C GLY A 23 -5.20 -12.18 -3.88
N ALA A 24 -4.47 -11.06 -4.02
CA ALA A 24 -5.02 -9.72 -3.80
C ALA A 24 -4.87 -8.85 -5.05
N GLU A 25 -5.88 -8.04 -5.33
CA GLU A 25 -5.87 -7.14 -6.48
C GLU A 25 -4.93 -5.94 -6.27
N PRO A 26 -4.38 -5.36 -7.35
CA PRO A 26 -3.64 -4.11 -7.26
C PRO A 26 -4.40 -3.00 -6.53
N GLY A 27 -3.68 -2.28 -5.68
CA GLY A 27 -4.20 -1.21 -4.83
C GLY A 27 -4.76 -1.67 -3.48
N THR A 28 -4.84 -2.98 -3.24
CA THR A 28 -5.25 -3.53 -1.95
C THR A 28 -4.20 -3.23 -0.86
N VAL A 29 -4.63 -2.73 0.29
CA VAL A 29 -3.82 -2.58 1.50
C VAL A 29 -3.71 -3.92 2.22
N LEU A 30 -2.50 -4.29 2.61
CA LEU A 30 -2.22 -5.55 3.29
C LEU A 30 -1.76 -5.36 4.73
N VAL A 31 -2.03 -6.38 5.55
CA VAL A 31 -1.55 -6.55 6.92
C VAL A 31 -0.80 -7.87 7.04
N ILE A 32 0.10 -7.96 8.01
CA ILE A 32 0.75 -9.22 8.38
C ILE A 32 -0.20 -10.01 9.28
N GLY A 33 -0.67 -11.18 8.81
CA GLY A 33 -1.46 -12.09 9.61
C GLY A 33 -0.61 -12.83 10.66
N GLU A 34 -1.27 -13.44 11.65
CA GLU A 34 -0.59 -14.19 12.73
C GLU A 34 0.26 -15.37 12.23
N ASN A 35 -0.06 -15.91 11.06
CA ASN A 35 0.69 -16.99 10.40
C ASN A 35 1.91 -16.48 9.60
N GLY A 36 2.17 -15.17 9.60
CA GLY A 36 3.23 -14.52 8.83
C GLY A 36 2.91 -14.31 7.36
N LEU A 37 1.73 -14.72 6.88
CA LEU A 37 1.26 -14.47 5.53
C LEU A 37 0.53 -13.13 5.44
N PHE A 38 0.58 -12.51 4.28
CA PHE A 38 -0.10 -11.24 4.08
C PHE A 38 -1.58 -11.50 3.73
N ALA A 39 -2.44 -10.62 4.25
CA ALA A 39 -3.88 -10.62 4.01
C ALA A 39 -4.39 -9.19 3.81
N PRO A 40 -5.53 -8.99 3.10
CA PRO A 40 -6.19 -7.68 3.05
C PRO A 40 -6.49 -7.16 4.46
N CYS A 41 -6.33 -5.86 4.69
CA CYS A 41 -6.72 -5.26 5.97
C CYS A 41 -8.24 -5.31 6.14
N SER A 42 -8.75 -5.55 7.36
CA SER A 42 -10.18 -5.52 7.68
C SER A 42 -10.52 -4.64 8.88
N ASP A 43 -9.51 -4.03 9.50
CA ASP A 43 -9.64 -3.23 10.72
C ASP A 43 -9.02 -1.83 10.51
N GLU A 44 -9.63 -0.81 11.14
CA GLU A 44 -9.07 0.53 11.16
C GLU A 44 -7.86 0.66 12.09
N TYR A 45 -6.86 1.42 11.64
CA TYR A 45 -5.63 1.68 12.42
C TYR A 45 -4.91 0.40 12.86
N ASP A 46 -4.86 -0.61 12.00
CA ASP A 46 -4.13 -1.85 12.25
C ASP A 46 -2.63 -1.57 12.15
N THR A 47 -1.91 -1.78 13.25
CA THR A 47 -0.45 -1.59 13.32
C THR A 47 0.34 -2.68 12.62
N SER A 48 -0.32 -3.75 12.17
CA SER A 48 0.25 -4.81 11.35
C SER A 48 0.22 -4.46 9.86
N ALA A 49 -0.26 -3.25 9.51
CA ALA A 49 -0.27 -2.74 8.15
C ALA A 49 1.14 -2.68 7.55
N THR A 50 1.26 -3.12 6.30
CA THR A 50 2.54 -3.16 5.60
C THR A 50 2.56 -2.17 4.46
N GLY A 51 2.06 -2.57 3.32
CA GLY A 51 2.09 -1.82 2.08
C GLY A 51 0.87 -2.12 1.23
N VAL A 52 0.99 -1.77 -0.03
CA VAL A 52 -0.11 -1.83 -0.99
C VAL A 52 0.31 -2.71 -2.16
N VAL A 53 -0.59 -3.57 -2.63
CA VAL A 53 -0.34 -4.36 -3.85
C VAL A 53 -0.09 -3.40 -5.03
N SER A 54 1.07 -3.51 -5.67
CA SER A 54 1.47 -2.63 -6.77
C SER A 54 0.72 -2.94 -8.07
N GLY A 55 0.70 -2.00 -9.02
CA GLY A 55 0.10 -2.18 -10.35
C GLY A 55 -1.25 -1.49 -10.57
N ALA A 56 -1.85 -0.86 -9.56
CA ALA A 56 -3.13 -0.17 -9.69
C ALA A 56 -2.99 1.12 -10.52
N GLY A 57 -4.09 1.56 -11.15
CA GLY A 57 -4.13 2.82 -11.90
C GLY A 57 -3.19 2.85 -13.12
N GLY A 58 -2.78 1.69 -13.64
CA GLY A 58 -1.83 1.57 -14.74
C GLY A 58 -0.38 1.92 -14.38
N LEU A 59 -0.08 2.04 -13.08
CA LEU A 59 1.27 2.33 -12.59
C LEU A 59 1.99 1.02 -12.29
N ASN A 60 2.84 0.60 -13.22
CA ASN A 60 3.66 -0.59 -13.06
C ASN A 60 4.71 -0.42 -11.97
N PRO A 61 5.15 -1.52 -11.32
CA PRO A 61 6.20 -1.44 -10.34
C PRO A 61 7.52 -0.98 -10.95
N GLY A 62 8.29 -0.19 -10.19
CA GLY A 62 9.57 0.35 -10.66
C GLY A 62 10.69 -0.68 -10.66
N ASN A 63 10.97 -1.22 -9.47
CA ASN A 63 11.86 -2.37 -9.29
C ASN A 63 11.12 -3.38 -8.41
N VAL A 64 11.19 -4.66 -8.78
CA VAL A 64 10.66 -5.75 -7.98
C VAL A 64 11.83 -6.58 -7.49
N LEU A 65 11.98 -6.68 -6.17
CA LEU A 65 12.84 -7.68 -5.58
C LEU A 65 12.16 -9.04 -5.61
N GLU A 66 12.90 -10.05 -6.10
CA GLU A 66 12.50 -11.43 -5.93
C GLU A 66 12.85 -11.89 -4.50
N GLY A 67 11.82 -12.07 -3.68
CA GLY A 67 11.94 -12.76 -2.39
C GLY A 67 11.95 -14.29 -2.58
N GLU A 68 12.31 -15.03 -1.53
CA GLU A 68 12.10 -16.49 -1.49
C GLU A 68 10.60 -16.81 -1.27
N THR A 69 9.75 -16.54 -2.24
CA THR A 69 8.32 -16.91 -2.18
C THR A 69 8.16 -18.41 -2.41
N LYS A 70 7.55 -19.13 -1.45
CA LYS A 70 7.31 -20.58 -1.52
C LYS A 70 5.82 -20.92 -1.39
N GLY A 71 4.97 -19.91 -1.20
CA GLY A 71 3.54 -20.03 -1.01
C GLY A 71 2.78 -20.35 -2.30
N PRO A 72 1.50 -20.75 -2.18
CA PRO A 72 0.63 -21.04 -3.33
C PRO A 72 0.26 -19.78 -4.13
N HIS A 73 0.31 -18.61 -3.47
CA HIS A 73 0.04 -17.31 -4.04
C HIS A 73 1.12 -16.32 -3.57
N HIS A 74 1.45 -15.36 -4.43
CA HIS A 74 2.31 -14.24 -4.09
C HIS A 74 1.76 -12.96 -4.68
N VAL A 75 2.05 -11.84 -4.03
CA VAL A 75 1.70 -10.50 -4.51
C VAL A 75 2.92 -9.60 -4.45
N THR A 76 3.00 -8.67 -5.40
CA THR A 76 4.04 -7.63 -5.43
C THR A 76 3.57 -6.44 -4.60
N VAL A 77 4.25 -6.17 -3.49
CA VAL A 77 3.86 -5.12 -2.53
C VAL A 77 4.81 -3.93 -2.64
N ALA A 78 4.25 -2.73 -2.84
CA ALA A 78 4.98 -1.48 -2.81
C ALA A 78 5.42 -1.13 -1.38
N LEU A 79 6.73 -1.03 -1.15
CA LEU A 79 7.33 -0.72 0.16
C LEU A 79 7.92 0.70 0.22
N ALA A 80 8.17 1.32 -0.94
CA ALA A 80 8.59 2.71 -1.04
C ALA A 80 8.19 3.30 -2.39
N GLY A 81 8.08 4.63 -2.49
CA GLY A 81 7.76 5.34 -3.74
C GLY A 81 6.27 5.59 -3.92
N GLN A 82 5.80 5.71 -5.17
CA GLN A 82 4.42 6.12 -5.47
C GLN A 82 3.60 4.94 -5.98
N VAL A 83 2.43 4.72 -5.37
CA VAL A 83 1.49 3.63 -5.69
C VAL A 83 0.07 4.18 -5.73
N TYR A 84 -0.85 3.50 -6.42
CA TYR A 84 -2.29 3.74 -6.25
C TYR A 84 -2.84 2.80 -5.20
N VAL A 85 -3.58 3.34 -4.24
CA VAL A 85 -4.24 2.59 -3.17
C VAL A 85 -5.74 2.69 -3.33
N LYS A 86 -6.46 1.57 -3.11
CA LYS A 86 -7.91 1.56 -2.95
C LYS A 86 -8.23 2.31 -1.67
N ALA A 87 -9.09 3.31 -1.75
CA ALA A 87 -9.41 4.16 -0.62
C ALA A 87 -10.92 4.35 -0.46
N ASP A 88 -11.36 4.39 0.79
CA ASP A 88 -12.73 4.61 1.19
C ASP A 88 -12.86 5.96 1.91
N ALA A 89 -13.51 6.91 1.26
CA ALA A 89 -13.75 8.24 1.79
C ALA A 89 -15.05 8.34 2.61
N ALA A 90 -15.74 7.22 2.91
CA ALA A 90 -16.84 7.19 3.89
C ALA A 90 -16.38 7.63 5.29
N TYR A 91 -15.09 7.43 5.60
CA TYR A 91 -14.44 7.82 6.86
C TYR A 91 -13.82 9.23 6.80
N GLY A 92 -14.09 9.97 5.72
CA GLY A 92 -13.66 11.34 5.50
C GLY A 92 -13.00 11.54 4.14
N ALA A 93 -13.31 12.66 3.49
CA ALA A 93 -12.69 13.06 2.24
C ALA A 93 -11.15 13.10 2.37
N ILE A 94 -10.46 12.54 1.38
CA ILE A 94 -9.01 12.51 1.30
C ILE A 94 -8.53 13.70 0.47
N SER A 95 -7.64 14.49 1.06
CA SER A 95 -6.96 15.61 0.41
C SER A 95 -5.48 15.30 0.20
N VAL A 96 -4.85 15.99 -0.75
CA VAL A 96 -3.41 15.85 -0.97
C VAL A 96 -2.64 16.21 0.31
N GLY A 97 -1.69 15.36 0.69
CA GLY A 97 -0.89 15.48 1.90
C GLY A 97 -1.47 14.80 3.14
N ASP A 98 -2.72 14.33 3.09
CA ASP A 98 -3.34 13.59 4.18
C ASP A 98 -2.58 12.28 4.46
N LEU A 99 -2.46 11.94 5.74
CA LEU A 99 -1.97 10.62 6.15
C LEU A 99 -3.07 9.58 5.89
N LEU A 100 -2.66 8.41 5.42
CA LEU A 100 -3.54 7.28 5.14
C LEU A 100 -3.19 6.11 6.07
N THR A 101 -4.23 5.36 6.45
CA THR A 101 -4.18 4.18 7.34
C THR A 101 -5.14 3.10 6.80
N THR A 102 -5.12 1.89 7.36
CA THR A 102 -6.10 0.84 7.04
C THR A 102 -7.54 1.27 7.33
N SER A 103 -8.47 0.80 6.51
CA SER A 103 -9.92 0.95 6.64
C SER A 103 -10.54 -0.34 7.16
N PRO A 104 -11.71 -0.30 7.83
CA PRO A 104 -12.47 -1.51 8.12
C PRO A 104 -13.19 -2.05 6.86
N HIS A 105 -13.05 -1.40 5.71
CA HIS A 105 -13.43 -1.94 4.41
C HIS A 105 -12.27 -2.79 3.87
N ASP A 106 -12.51 -4.09 3.69
CA ASP A 106 -11.53 -5.09 3.24
C ASP A 106 -10.59 -4.62 2.12
N GLY A 107 -9.32 -4.42 2.48
CA GLY A 107 -8.25 -4.05 1.57
C GLY A 107 -8.21 -2.57 1.18
N PHE A 108 -8.99 -1.70 1.81
CA PHE A 108 -9.01 -0.26 1.52
C PHE A 108 -8.21 0.53 2.56
N ALA A 109 -7.69 1.67 2.12
CA ALA A 109 -7.18 2.72 2.97
C ALA A 109 -8.29 3.71 3.34
N MET A 110 -8.08 4.45 4.42
CA MET A 110 -8.86 5.64 4.76
C MET A 110 -7.95 6.76 5.24
N ARG A 111 -8.49 7.99 5.34
CA ARG A 111 -7.78 9.12 5.93
C ARG A 111 -7.57 8.91 7.44
N VAL A 112 -6.38 9.22 7.94
CA VAL A 112 -6.13 9.34 9.38
C VAL A 112 -6.94 10.53 9.94
N ALA A 113 -7.92 10.23 10.77
CA ALA A 113 -8.68 11.21 11.56
C ALA A 113 -8.17 11.31 13.01
N ASP A 114 -7.69 10.21 13.58
CA ASP A 114 -7.12 10.11 14.92
C ASP A 114 -5.60 9.90 14.83
N ARG A 115 -4.83 10.98 15.01
CA ARG A 115 -3.36 10.94 14.90
C ARG A 115 -2.70 10.10 15.99
N PRO A 116 -3.09 10.17 17.28
CA PRO A 116 -2.58 9.28 18.31
C PRO A 116 -2.71 7.79 17.97
N ARG A 117 -3.85 7.36 17.41
CA ARG A 117 -4.07 5.96 17.00
C ARG A 117 -3.27 5.54 15.77
N ALA A 118 -2.78 6.50 14.98
CA ALA A 118 -2.14 6.24 13.69
C ALA A 118 -0.69 5.76 13.79
N VAL A 119 -0.02 5.95 14.94
CA VAL A 119 1.38 5.53 15.11
C VAL A 119 1.49 4.02 14.90
N GLY A 120 2.29 3.60 13.92
CA GLY A 120 2.45 2.20 13.52
C GLY A 120 1.42 1.70 12.50
N ALA A 121 0.36 2.46 12.21
CA ALA A 121 -0.68 2.11 11.23
C ALA A 121 -0.69 3.00 9.98
N ILE A 122 0.20 4.00 9.92
CA ILE A 122 0.34 4.85 8.74
C ILE A 122 0.99 4.05 7.62
N ILE A 123 0.32 4.03 6.46
CA ILE A 123 0.80 3.38 5.24
C ILE A 123 1.35 4.38 4.21
N GLY A 124 1.03 5.67 4.36
CA GLY A 124 1.55 6.69 3.48
C GLY A 124 0.83 8.03 3.51
N LYS A 125 1.13 8.85 2.50
CA LYS A 125 0.54 10.18 2.29
C LYS A 125 -0.12 10.30 0.92
N ALA A 126 -1.33 10.85 0.90
CA ALA A 126 -2.07 11.07 -0.33
C ALA A 126 -1.37 12.07 -1.26
N LEU A 127 -1.27 11.72 -2.55
CA LEU A 127 -0.79 12.54 -3.66
C LEU A 127 -1.93 12.96 -4.60
N SER A 128 -3.13 12.39 -4.44
CA SER A 128 -4.37 12.81 -5.10
C SER A 128 -5.52 12.85 -4.09
N SER A 129 -6.62 13.50 -4.45
CA SER A 129 -7.79 13.60 -3.59
C SER A 129 -8.88 12.57 -3.92
N LEU A 130 -9.75 12.29 -2.95
CA LEU A 130 -10.99 11.53 -3.11
C LEU A 130 -12.07 12.19 -2.24
N ALA A 131 -13.06 12.81 -2.87
CA ALA A 131 -14.06 13.62 -2.17
C ALA A 131 -15.10 12.78 -1.39
N GLY A 132 -15.37 11.55 -1.82
CA GLY A 132 -16.37 10.67 -1.24
C GLY A 132 -16.44 9.33 -1.97
N GLY A 133 -17.11 8.35 -1.35
CA GLY A 133 -17.21 6.99 -1.86
C GLY A 133 -15.87 6.26 -1.90
N THR A 134 -15.78 5.25 -2.75
CA THR A 134 -14.58 4.44 -2.95
C THR A 134 -13.86 4.79 -4.25
N GLY A 135 -12.54 4.75 -4.27
CA GLY A 135 -11.77 4.98 -5.49
C GLY A 135 -10.27 4.71 -5.33
N LEU A 136 -9.50 4.97 -6.38
CA LEU A 136 -8.04 4.92 -6.30
C LEU A 136 -7.49 6.28 -5.91
N VAL A 137 -6.64 6.30 -4.89
CA VAL A 137 -5.86 7.46 -4.47
C VAL A 137 -4.39 7.18 -4.77
N ARG A 138 -3.73 8.10 -5.48
CA ARG A 138 -2.28 8.05 -5.64
C ARG A 138 -1.65 8.41 -4.30
N MET A 139 -0.67 7.65 -3.84
CA MET A 139 -0.06 7.76 -2.51
C MET A 139 1.46 7.66 -2.60
N LEU A 140 2.17 8.39 -1.74
CA LEU A 140 3.57 8.15 -1.42
C LEU A 140 3.62 7.19 -0.24
N VAL A 141 4.23 6.02 -0.43
CA VAL A 141 4.43 5.02 0.63
C VAL A 141 5.35 5.61 1.70
N ALA A 142 4.89 5.60 2.94
CA ALA A 142 5.63 6.08 4.09
C ALA A 142 5.08 5.41 5.36
N ASN A 143 5.85 4.50 5.93
CA ASN A 143 5.44 3.69 7.07
C ASN A 143 6.00 4.34 8.36
N SER A 144 5.15 4.62 9.34
CA SER A 144 5.54 5.29 10.61
C SER A 144 4.63 4.97 11.78
#